data_AF-A0A7K0DF31-F1
#
_entry.id   AF-A0A7K0DF31-F1
#
_cell.length_a   1.000
_cell.length_b   1.000
_cell.length_c   1.000
_cell.angle_alpha   90.00
_cell.angle_beta   90.00
_cell.angle_gamma   90.00
#
_symmetry.space_group_name_H-M   'P 1'
#
loop_
_entity.id
_entity.type
_entity.pdbx_description
1 polymer ?
#
loop_
_entity_poly.entity_id
_entity_poly.type
_entity_poly.pdbx_seq_one_letter_code
_entity_poly.pdbx_strand_id
1 'polypeptide(L)'
;MVGPFPVRRDIGGERRDGRARPTGIRGRLPPLPPEIASHVAAVVLFGKPSDHFMRQVGAPPITLGPLYTPKTAEYCVPGDTVCDGSPFPGQPNPLHVLYSFNGMTLAAADFAANRL
;
A
#
# COMPACT_ATOMS: atom_id res chain seq x y z
N MET A 1 -11.95 -3.92 22.57
CA MET A 1 -11.95 -5.09 21.65
C MET A 1 -11.77 -4.55 20.25
N VAL A 2 -10.57 -4.69 19.69
CA VAL A 2 -10.28 -4.30 18.30
C VAL A 2 -10.80 -5.44 17.44
N GLY A 3 -11.95 -5.26 16.78
CA GLY A 3 -12.50 -6.26 15.87
C GLY A 3 -11.56 -6.52 14.68
N PRO A 4 -11.76 -7.60 13.92
CA PRO A 4 -10.94 -7.89 12.75
C PRO A 4 -11.16 -6.77 11.71
N PHE A 5 -10.19 -5.86 11.60
CA PHE A 5 -10.19 -4.90 10.50
C PHE A 5 -9.90 -5.66 9.20
N PRO A 6 -10.75 -5.53 8.16
CA PRO A 6 -10.52 -6.21 6.90
C PRO A 6 -9.24 -5.65 6.27
N VAL A 7 -8.21 -6.51 6.18
CA VAL A 7 -7.03 -6.24 5.35
C VAL A 7 -7.52 -6.25 3.90
N ARG A 8 -7.42 -5.12 3.20
CA ARG A 8 -7.66 -5.14 1.76
C ARG A 8 -6.47 -5.80 1.09
N ARG A 9 -6.75 -6.84 0.31
CA ARG A 9 -5.82 -7.42 -0.67
C ARG A 9 -6.31 -6.98 -2.03
N ASP A 10 -6.24 -5.67 -2.33
CA ASP A 10 -6.51 -5.22 -3.69
C ASP A 10 -5.31 -5.67 -4.55
N ILE A 11 -5.48 -6.82 -5.19
CA ILE A 11 -4.53 -7.38 -6.14
C ILE A 11 -4.55 -6.45 -7.36
N GLY A 12 -3.62 -5.48 -7.38
CA GLY A 12 -3.34 -4.68 -8.56
C GLY A 12 -3.11 -5.60 -9.76
N GLY A 13 -3.90 -5.40 -10.81
CA GLY A 13 -3.94 -6.28 -11.98
C GLY A 13 -2.58 -6.49 -12.63
N GLU A 14 -2.23 -7.76 -12.80
CA GLU A 14 -1.03 -8.24 -13.49
C GLU A 14 -0.99 -7.75 -14.94
N ARG A 15 -0.09 -6.81 -15.25
CA ARG A 15 0.30 -6.57 -16.64
C ARG A 15 1.37 -7.61 -17.03
N ARG A 16 0.91 -8.71 -17.63
CA ARG A 16 1.73 -9.70 -18.35
C ARG A 16 2.27 -9.12 -19.66
N ASP A 17 3.15 -8.14 -19.57
CA ASP A 17 4.06 -7.76 -20.66
C ASP A 17 5.46 -7.78 -20.05
N GLY A 18 6.26 -8.77 -20.44
CA GLY A 18 7.64 -8.98 -19.98
C GLY A 18 8.62 -7.86 -20.37
N ARG A 19 8.15 -6.63 -20.55
CA ARG A 19 8.96 -5.45 -20.81
C ARG A 19 9.38 -4.83 -19.49
N ALA A 20 10.69 -4.85 -19.23
CA ALA A 20 11.31 -4.06 -18.17
C ALA A 20 10.83 -2.60 -18.28
N ARG A 21 10.29 -2.06 -17.18
CA ARG A 21 9.88 -0.66 -17.09
C ARG A 21 11.11 0.22 -17.31
N PRO A 22 11.08 1.21 -18.23
CA PRO A 22 12.24 2.03 -18.52
C PRO A 22 12.76 2.70 -17.25
N THR A 23 13.98 2.34 -16.87
CA THR A 23 14.77 3.00 -15.81
C THR A 23 15.13 4.38 -16.33
N GLY A 24 14.32 5.40 -16.02
CA GLY A 24 14.57 6.72 -16.64
C GLY A 24 13.60 7.86 -16.33
N ILE A 25 12.75 7.77 -15.31
CA ILE A 25 12.11 8.99 -14.79
C ILE A 25 13.08 9.60 -13.78
N ARG A 26 13.60 10.80 -14.09
CA ARG A 26 14.44 11.59 -13.15
C ARG A 26 13.73 11.65 -11.79
N GLY A 27 14.39 11.17 -10.74
CA GLY A 27 13.86 11.15 -9.37
C GLY A 27 13.20 9.85 -8.89
N ARG A 28 13.13 8.79 -9.71
CA ARG A 28 12.72 7.46 -9.22
C ARG A 28 13.96 6.61 -8.94
N LEU A 29 14.20 6.32 -7.66
CA LEU A 29 15.21 5.36 -7.25
C LEU A 29 14.95 4.00 -7.93
N PRO A 30 15.99 3.25 -8.32
CA PRO A 30 15.81 1.89 -8.82
C PRO A 30 15.10 1.04 -7.74
N PRO A 31 14.33 0.01 -8.13
CA PRO A 31 13.78 -0.94 -7.18
C PRO A 31 14.86 -1.56 -6.30
N LEU A 32 14.49 -2.00 -5.10
CA LEU A 32 15.39 -2.78 -4.25
C LEU A 32 15.85 -4.04 -5.01
N PRO A 33 17.14 -4.41 -4.94
CA PRO A 33 17.63 -5.64 -5.56
C PRO A 33 16.88 -6.88 -5.04
N PRO A 34 16.66 -7.92 -5.88
CA PRO A 34 15.93 -9.12 -5.50
C PRO A 34 16.48 -9.82 -4.24
N GLU A 35 17.79 -9.81 -4.06
CA GLU A 35 18.49 -10.37 -2.90
C GLU A 35 18.09 -9.70 -1.58
N ILE A 36 17.65 -8.43 -1.60
CA ILE A 36 17.15 -7.74 -0.40
C ILE A 36 15.77 -8.25 -0.01
N ALA A 37 14.98 -8.74 -0.96
CA ALA A 37 13.61 -9.16 -0.68
C ALA A 37 13.56 -10.33 0.31
N SER A 38 14.55 -11.23 0.33
CA SER A 38 14.62 -12.32 1.32
C SER A 38 14.89 -11.83 2.75
N HIS A 39 15.47 -10.65 2.92
CA HIS A 39 15.72 -10.01 4.21
C HIS A 39 14.50 -9.24 4.75
N VAL A 40 13.46 -9.04 3.95
CA VAL A 40 12.23 -8.37 4.37
C VAL A 40 11.21 -9.42 4.81
N ALA A 41 10.89 -9.45 6.11
CA ALA A 41 9.88 -10.35 6.66
C ALA A 41 8.44 -9.93 6.29
N ALA A 42 8.15 -8.63 6.37
CA ALA A 42 6.83 -8.08 6.14
C ALA A 42 6.90 -6.64 5.58
N VAL A 43 5.89 -6.25 4.82
CA VAL A 43 5.63 -4.86 4.41
C VAL A 43 4.24 -4.49 4.91
N VAL A 44 4.12 -3.32 5.53
CA VAL A 44 2.84 -2.78 6.00
C VAL A 44 2.62 -1.42 5.37
N LEU A 45 1.47 -1.23 4.75
CA LEU A 45 1.05 0.04 4.18
C LEU A 45 -0.21 0.53 4.89
N PHE A 46 -0.15 1.72 5.46
CA PHE A 46 -1.32 2.43 6.00
C PHE A 46 -1.75 3.49 5.00
N GLY A 47 -3.04 3.50 4.65
CA GLY A 47 -3.59 4.50 3.72
C GLY A 47 -2.94 4.44 2.33
N LYS A 48 -2.55 3.25 1.83
CA LYS A 48 -2.02 3.13 0.45
C LYS A 48 -3.01 3.79 -0.51
N PRO A 49 -2.59 4.79 -1.31
CA PRO A 49 -3.50 5.44 -2.24
C PRO A 49 -4.21 4.45 -3.16
N SER A 50 -5.50 4.66 -3.35
CA SER A 50 -6.31 3.96 -4.35
C SER A 50 -5.95 4.42 -5.75
N ASP A 51 -6.22 3.60 -6.75
CA ASP A 51 -6.04 4.01 -8.15
C ASP A 51 -6.93 5.20 -8.51
N HIS A 52 -8.10 5.34 -7.86
CA HIS A 52 -8.98 6.48 -8.02
C HIS A 52 -8.28 7.78 -7.57
N PHE A 53 -7.75 7.81 -6.34
CA PHE A 53 -7.00 8.94 -5.83
C PHE A 53 -5.79 9.27 -6.72
N MET A 54 -5.01 8.26 -7.11
CA MET A 54 -3.82 8.45 -7.95
C MET A 54 -4.16 9.10 -9.29
N ARG A 55 -5.28 8.70 -9.92
CA ARG A 55 -5.79 9.36 -11.15
C ARG A 55 -6.15 10.82 -10.91
N GLN A 56 -6.82 11.13 -9.81
CA GLN A 56 -7.25 12.51 -9.49
C GLN A 56 -6.05 13.45 -9.28
N VAL A 57 -4.97 12.96 -8.67
CA VAL A 57 -3.75 13.76 -8.44
C VAL A 57 -2.74 13.69 -9.59
N GLY A 58 -3.09 13.04 -10.71
CA GLY A 58 -2.21 12.96 -11.89
C GLY A 58 -0.96 12.09 -11.69
N ALA A 59 -1.00 11.13 -10.77
CA ALA A 59 0.13 10.26 -10.44
C ALA A 59 -0.11 8.81 -10.89
N PRO A 60 0.95 8.04 -11.21
CA PRO A 60 0.81 6.63 -11.58
C PRO A 60 0.40 5.78 -10.36
N PRO A 61 -0.40 4.70 -10.53
CA PRO A 61 -0.75 3.79 -9.44
C PRO A 61 0.44 3.30 -8.61
N ILE A 62 0.19 3.07 -7.33
CA ILE A 62 1.16 2.43 -6.43
C ILE A 62 1.10 0.92 -6.66
N THR A 63 2.16 0.36 -7.24
CA THR A 63 2.29 -1.06 -7.51
C THR A 63 3.40 -1.66 -6.67
N LEU A 64 3.11 -2.78 -6.00
CA LEU A 64 4.11 -3.55 -5.26
C LEU A 64 4.87 -4.49 -6.20
N GLY A 65 6.16 -4.68 -5.92
CA GLY A 65 6.95 -5.68 -6.64
C GLY A 65 6.47 -7.10 -6.29
N PRO A 66 6.56 -8.06 -7.23
CA PRO A 66 6.04 -9.42 -7.03
C PRO A 66 6.68 -10.15 -5.85
N LEU A 67 7.93 -9.80 -5.50
CA LEU A 67 8.63 -10.36 -4.34
C LEU A 67 8.08 -9.84 -2.99
N TYR A 68 7.35 -8.73 -2.97
CA TYR A 68 6.82 -8.10 -1.76
C TYR A 68 5.32 -8.31 -1.59
N THR A 69 4.55 -8.48 -2.67
CA THR A 69 3.10 -8.71 -2.62
C THR A 69 2.68 -9.82 -1.65
N PRO A 70 3.31 -11.02 -1.62
CA PRO A 70 2.90 -12.10 -0.72
C PRO A 70 3.11 -11.79 0.77
N LYS A 71 3.99 -10.84 1.08
CA LYS A 71 4.37 -10.43 2.45
C LYS A 71 3.87 -9.03 2.82
N THR A 72 2.95 -8.47 2.03
CA THR A 72 2.39 -7.14 2.29
C THR A 72 1.01 -7.23 2.93
N ALA A 73 0.74 -6.36 3.91
CA ALA A 73 -0.61 -6.05 4.39
C ALA A 73 -0.92 -4.56 4.15
N GLU A 74 -2.13 -4.30 3.69
CA GLU A 74 -2.63 -2.95 3.47
C GLU A 74 -3.79 -2.67 4.44
N TYR A 75 -3.65 -1.57 5.19
CA TYR A 75 -4.62 -1.09 6.13
C TYR A 75 -5.23 0.20 5.59
N CYS A 76 -6.54 0.15 5.34
CA CYS A 76 -7.31 1.28 4.88
C CYS A 76 -8.55 1.41 5.78
N VAL A 77 -8.63 2.51 6.54
CA VAL A 77 -9.81 2.75 7.37
C VAL A 77 -11.00 3.13 6.49
N PRO A 78 -12.19 2.54 6.68
CA PRO A 78 -13.36 2.92 5.90
C PRO A 78 -13.63 4.42 5.98
N GLY A 79 -13.84 5.05 4.82
CA GLY A 79 -14.04 6.49 4.70
C GLY A 79 -12.77 7.30 4.47
N ASP A 80 -11.56 6.72 4.57
CA ASP A 80 -10.34 7.42 4.16
C ASP A 80 -10.33 7.62 2.64
N THR A 81 -10.62 8.85 2.23
CA THR A 81 -10.75 9.28 0.83
C THR A 81 -9.50 9.08 -0.02
N VAL A 82 -8.34 8.80 0.60
CA VAL A 82 -7.09 8.53 -0.12
C VAL A 82 -7.02 7.05 -0.54
N CYS A 83 -7.36 6.13 0.37
CA CYS A 83 -7.10 4.71 0.18
C CYS A 83 -8.33 3.89 -0.22
N ASP A 84 -9.54 4.33 0.12
CA ASP A 84 -10.74 3.49 -0.01
C ASP A 84 -11.46 3.62 -1.37
N GLY A 85 -11.02 4.56 -2.20
CA GLY A 85 -11.59 4.83 -3.52
C GLY A 85 -12.80 5.79 -3.51
N SER A 86 -13.15 6.34 -2.36
CA SER A 86 -14.19 7.37 -2.24
C SER A 86 -13.83 8.64 -3.00
N PRO A 87 -14.83 9.47 -3.40
CA PRO A 87 -14.57 10.75 -4.05
C PRO A 87 -13.64 11.64 -3.21
N PHE A 88 -12.53 12.09 -3.82
CA PHE A 88 -11.61 13.03 -3.20
C PHE A 88 -12.11 14.48 -3.34
N PRO A 89 -12.37 15.19 -2.23
CA PRO A 89 -12.92 16.56 -2.27
C PRO A 89 -11.86 17.66 -2.46
N GLY A 90 -10.63 17.30 -2.86
CA GLY A 90 -9.50 18.22 -3.02
C GLY A 90 -8.50 18.21 -1.85
N GLN A 91 -8.91 17.70 -0.68
CA GLN A 91 -8.02 17.46 0.46
C GLN A 91 -8.30 16.11 1.14
N PRO A 92 -7.27 15.42 1.68
CA PRO A 92 -7.48 14.22 2.49
C PRO A 92 -8.32 14.55 3.72
N ASN A 93 -9.25 13.67 4.07
CA ASN A 93 -10.00 13.82 5.31
C ASN A 93 -9.16 13.39 6.53
N PRO A 94 -9.60 13.70 7.76
CA PRO A 94 -8.83 13.37 8.96
C PRO A 94 -8.56 11.87 9.16
N LEU A 95 -9.37 10.97 8.58
CA LEU A 95 -9.17 9.53 8.73
C LEU A 95 -7.82 9.07 8.20
N HIS A 96 -7.28 9.75 7.19
CA HIS A 96 -5.97 9.44 6.61
C HIS A 96 -4.79 9.61 7.58
N VAL A 97 -4.92 10.48 8.59
CA VAL A 97 -3.84 10.79 9.54
C VAL A 97 -4.01 10.11 10.91
N LEU A 98 -5.03 9.26 11.06
CA LEU A 98 -5.43 8.69 12.36
C LEU A 98 -5.10 7.19 12.52
N TYR A 99 -4.31 6.59 11.62
CA TYR A 99 -3.91 5.18 11.72
C TYR A 99 -3.16 4.84 13.01
N SER A 100 -2.43 5.79 13.60
CA SER A 100 -1.74 5.61 14.88
C SER A 100 -2.69 5.41 16.06
N PHE A 101 -3.95 5.83 15.95
CA PHE A 101 -4.92 5.83 17.06
C PHE A 101 -6.11 4.88 16.84
N ASN A 102 -6.34 4.40 15.62
CA ASN A 102 -7.52 3.58 15.29
C ASN A 102 -7.33 2.06 15.55
N GLY A 103 -6.17 1.66 16.10
CA GLY A 103 -5.83 0.27 16.42
C GLY A 103 -5.28 -0.55 15.25
N MET A 104 -5.27 -0.03 14.01
CA MET A 104 -4.70 -0.74 12.87
C MET A 104 -3.18 -0.89 12.97
N THR A 105 -2.49 0.02 13.67
CA THR A 105 -1.05 -0.14 13.97
C THR A 105 -0.76 -1.37 14.83
N LEU A 106 -1.66 -1.75 15.74
CA LEU A 106 -1.53 -2.99 16.52
C LEU A 106 -1.75 -4.21 15.62
N ALA A 107 -2.81 -4.21 14.80
CA ALA A 107 -3.06 -5.29 13.85
C ALA A 107 -1.90 -5.49 12.85
N ALA A 108 -1.28 -4.39 12.43
CA ALA A 108 -0.07 -4.41 11.60
C ALA A 108 1.16 -4.98 12.32
N ALA A 109 1.34 -4.63 13.60
CA ALA A 109 2.41 -5.19 14.42
C ALA A 109 2.24 -6.71 14.55
N ASP A 110 1.01 -7.19 14.79
CA ASP A 110 0.72 -8.63 14.83
C ASP A 110 1.00 -9.30 13.48
N PHE A 111 0.61 -8.67 12.35
CA PHE A 111 0.91 -9.18 11.01
C PHE A 111 2.42 -9.36 10.77
N ALA A 112 3.22 -8.37 11.19
CA ALA A 112 4.66 -8.37 11.04
C ALA A 112 5.33 -9.39 11.99
N ALA A 113 4.93 -9.43 13.26
CA ALA A 113 5.47 -10.34 14.25
C ALA A 113 5.29 -11.82 13.86
N ASN A 114 4.16 -12.17 13.24
CA ASN A 114 3.90 -13.52 12.73
C ASN A 114 4.73 -13.93 11.50
N ARG A 115 5.66 -13.08 11.03
CA ARG A 115 6.52 -13.31 9.87
C ARG A 115 8.02 -13.22 10.17
N LEU A 116 8.37 -12.96 11.43
CA LEU A 116 9.75 -12.92 11.92
C LEU A 116 10.28 -14.32 12.23
#